data_AF-A0A069D1T2-F1
#
_entry.id   AF-A0A069D1T2-F1
#
_cell.length_a   1.000
_cell.length_b   1.000
_cell.length_c   1.000
_cell.angle_alpha   90.00
_cell.angle_beta   90.00
_cell.angle_gamma   90.00
#
_symmetry.space_group_name_H-M   'P 1'
#
loop_
_entity.id
_entity.type
_entity.pdbx_description
1 polymer ?
#
loop_
_entity_poly.entity_id
_entity_poly.type
_entity_poly.pdbx_seq_one_letter_code
_entity_poly.pdbx_strand_id
1 'polypeptide(L)'
;MNTDTIINILRTIECEYNANHYKDGGGEFIHQLSSKLSVTVEDDKESILKFFLNEVEFNNNNYRSVALKTIVEINAIELAPKLEELYKEWHLSKDDHWNYTLVEAMLQLKYHSVIYEDFIIYYFQKDPDKGFPLVLYYCDIVPEAGLVILSQTCLFFLQKESASWNLFRSKLTFLISHVLKNKTFSFLELIQKISSINKNGGNEFKKYLINELTSVH
;
A
#
# COMPACT_ATOMS: atom_id res chain seq x y z
N MET A 1 -5.39 -29.00 -0.93
CA MET A 1 -5.15 -28.96 0.54
C MET A 1 -6.41 -28.61 1.36
N ASN A 2 -6.57 -29.14 2.59
CA ASN A 2 -7.65 -28.73 3.51
C ASN A 2 -7.21 -27.62 4.48
N THR A 3 -8.16 -26.96 5.15
CA THR A 3 -7.90 -25.82 6.05
C THR A 3 -6.94 -26.14 7.19
N ASP A 4 -7.09 -27.28 7.87
CA ASP A 4 -6.25 -27.66 9.01
C ASP A 4 -4.79 -27.84 8.60
N THR A 5 -4.55 -28.46 7.45
CA THR A 5 -3.20 -28.61 6.90
C THR A 5 -2.57 -27.26 6.59
N ILE A 6 -3.32 -26.32 6.01
CA ILE A 6 -2.83 -24.96 5.71
C ILE A 6 -2.47 -24.24 7.01
N ILE A 7 -3.34 -24.28 8.03
CA ILE A 7 -3.09 -23.66 9.33
C ILE A 7 -1.83 -24.25 9.98
N ASN A 8 -1.65 -25.57 9.92
CA ASN A 8 -0.46 -26.22 10.48
C ASN A 8 0.83 -25.79 9.76
N ILE A 9 0.79 -25.59 8.44
CA ILE A 9 1.91 -25.04 7.68
C ILE A 9 2.23 -23.62 8.14
N LEU A 10 1.21 -22.75 8.26
CA LEU A 10 1.37 -21.37 8.72
C LEU A 10 1.99 -21.31 10.12
N ARG A 11 1.46 -22.11 11.06
CA ARG A 11 1.99 -22.20 12.44
C ARG A 11 3.44 -22.70 12.48
N THR A 12 3.80 -23.63 11.61
CA THR A 12 5.19 -24.14 11.56
C THR A 12 6.15 -23.02 11.17
N ILE A 13 5.81 -22.25 10.13
CA ILE A 13 6.63 -21.11 9.67
C ILE A 13 6.66 -20.02 10.74
N GLU A 14 5.53 -19.77 11.41
CA GLU A 14 5.45 -18.80 12.50
C GLU A 14 6.35 -19.19 13.70
N CYS A 15 6.40 -20.48 14.05
CA CYS A 15 7.31 -20.99 15.06
C CYS A 15 8.78 -20.79 14.67
N GLU A 16 9.14 -21.07 13.42
CA GLU A 16 10.50 -20.86 12.89
C GLU A 16 10.89 -19.37 12.91
N TYR A 17 10.00 -18.49 12.44
CA TYR A 17 10.18 -17.04 12.52
C TYR A 17 10.41 -16.57 13.97
N ASN A 18 9.58 -17.03 14.91
CA ASN A 18 9.69 -16.63 16.32
C ASN A 18 10.98 -17.15 16.98
N ALA A 19 11.41 -18.37 16.64
CA ALA A 19 12.64 -18.97 17.16
C ALA A 19 13.90 -18.18 16.74
N ASN A 20 13.85 -17.52 15.58
CA ASN A 20 14.95 -16.74 15.03
C ASN A 20 15.00 -15.28 15.52
N HIS A 21 14.07 -14.87 16.40
CA HIS A 21 14.04 -13.54 17.05
C HIS A 21 14.09 -12.34 16.07
N TYR A 22 13.45 -12.47 14.90
CA TYR A 22 13.33 -11.36 13.96
C TYR A 22 12.59 -10.15 14.58
N LYS A 23 13.05 -8.93 14.25
CA LYS A 23 12.49 -7.65 14.74
C LYS A 23 12.04 -6.76 13.58
N ASP A 24 11.36 -7.33 12.60
CA ASP A 24 10.99 -6.67 11.35
C ASP A 24 9.47 -6.50 11.18
N GLY A 25 8.69 -6.77 12.23
CA GLY A 25 7.23 -6.66 12.17
C GLY A 25 6.55 -7.75 11.35
N GLY A 26 7.20 -8.91 11.16
CA GLY A 26 6.67 -10.06 10.44
C GLY A 26 6.99 -10.05 8.95
N GLY A 27 7.94 -9.23 8.50
CA GLY A 27 8.36 -9.17 7.09
C GLY A 27 8.95 -10.50 6.63
N GLU A 28 9.90 -11.04 7.39
CA GLU A 28 10.55 -12.32 7.13
C GLU A 28 9.57 -13.48 7.17
N PHE A 29 8.57 -13.44 8.06
CA PHE A 29 7.51 -14.44 8.10
C PHE A 29 6.74 -14.50 6.76
N ILE A 30 6.35 -13.34 6.24
CA ILE A 30 5.67 -13.25 4.93
C ILE A 30 6.61 -13.71 3.82
N HIS A 31 7.88 -13.33 3.86
CA HIS A 31 8.87 -13.71 2.84
C HIS A 31 9.06 -15.23 2.78
N GLN A 32 9.18 -15.89 3.94
CA GLN A 32 9.32 -17.35 4.04
C GLN A 32 8.06 -18.08 3.56
N LEU A 33 6.88 -17.59 3.95
CA LEU A 33 5.60 -18.13 3.48
C LEU A 33 5.47 -18.01 1.96
N SER A 34 5.73 -16.83 1.41
CA SER A 34 5.70 -16.57 -0.03
C SER A 34 6.67 -17.46 -0.80
N SER A 35 7.91 -17.59 -0.30
CA SER A 35 8.93 -18.46 -0.90
C SER A 35 8.48 -19.92 -0.94
N LYS A 36 7.83 -20.39 0.13
CA LYS A 36 7.29 -21.76 0.18
C LYS A 36 6.13 -21.94 -0.80
N LEU A 37 5.25 -20.95 -0.93
CA LEU A 37 4.15 -20.99 -1.89
C LEU A 37 4.63 -21.01 -3.35
N SER A 38 5.70 -20.30 -3.67
CA SER A 38 6.27 -20.26 -5.03
C SER A 38 6.77 -21.62 -5.53
N VAL A 39 7.10 -22.55 -4.63
CA VAL A 39 7.55 -23.91 -4.96
C VAL A 39 6.51 -24.99 -4.66
N THR A 40 5.32 -24.59 -4.22
CA THR A 40 4.19 -25.51 -3.97
C THR A 40 3.52 -25.90 -5.29
N VAL A 41 3.04 -27.14 -5.39
CA VAL A 41 2.30 -27.62 -6.57
C VAL A 41 1.01 -26.82 -6.77
N GLU A 42 0.60 -26.63 -8.03
CA GLU A 42 -0.46 -25.66 -8.39
C GLU A 42 -1.80 -25.92 -7.69
N ASP A 43 -2.25 -27.17 -7.60
CA ASP A 43 -3.51 -27.54 -6.93
C ASP A 43 -3.53 -27.15 -5.44
N ASP A 44 -2.38 -27.29 -4.77
CA ASP A 44 -2.21 -26.92 -3.38
C ASP A 44 -2.07 -25.40 -3.21
N LYS A 45 -1.38 -24.74 -4.14
CA LYS A 45 -1.33 -23.27 -4.20
C LYS A 45 -2.73 -22.69 -4.36
N GLU A 46 -3.53 -23.20 -5.29
CA GLU A 46 -4.91 -22.74 -5.48
C GLU A 46 -5.75 -22.95 -4.21
N SER A 47 -5.58 -24.07 -3.51
CA SER A 47 -6.23 -24.32 -2.23
C SER A 47 -5.84 -23.29 -1.16
N ILE A 48 -4.58 -22.91 -1.10
CA ILE A 48 -4.08 -21.91 -0.15
C ILE A 48 -4.58 -20.51 -0.51
N LEU A 49 -4.60 -20.14 -1.80
CA LEU A 49 -5.15 -18.86 -2.24
C LEU A 49 -6.65 -18.75 -1.98
N LYS A 50 -7.42 -19.84 -2.15
CA LYS A 50 -8.82 -19.92 -1.73
C LYS A 50 -8.98 -19.71 -0.22
N PHE A 51 -8.13 -20.35 0.58
CA PHE A 51 -8.11 -20.12 2.03
C PHE A 51 -7.80 -18.65 2.37
N PHE A 52 -6.83 -18.03 1.69
CA PHE A 52 -6.51 -16.61 1.89
C PHE A 52 -7.68 -15.68 1.57
N LEU A 53 -8.39 -15.90 0.45
CA LEU A 53 -9.58 -15.10 0.14
C LEU A 53 -10.66 -15.24 1.23
N ASN A 54 -10.90 -16.44 1.74
CA ASN A 54 -11.83 -16.66 2.85
C ASN A 54 -11.39 -15.94 4.13
N GLU A 55 -10.09 -15.89 4.42
CA GLU A 55 -9.54 -15.13 5.56
C GLU A 55 -9.64 -13.62 5.35
N VAL A 56 -9.53 -13.13 4.12
CA VAL A 56 -9.80 -11.72 3.80
C VAL A 56 -11.25 -11.36 4.10
N GLU A 57 -12.18 -12.20 3.68
CA GLU A 57 -13.61 -11.98 3.84
C GLU A 57 -14.07 -12.11 5.30
N PHE A 58 -13.75 -13.24 5.95
CA PHE A 58 -14.31 -13.59 7.26
C PHE A 58 -13.31 -13.46 8.42
N ASN A 59 -12.02 -13.61 8.15
CA ASN A 59 -10.94 -13.59 9.15
C ASN A 59 -11.18 -14.54 10.33
N ASN A 60 -11.72 -15.73 10.06
CA ASN A 60 -12.08 -16.70 11.10
C ASN A 60 -10.88 -17.22 11.89
N ASN A 61 -9.69 -17.21 11.28
CA ASN A 61 -8.46 -17.74 11.88
C ASN A 61 -7.44 -16.63 12.19
N ASN A 62 -7.84 -15.36 12.09
CA ASN A 62 -6.97 -14.20 12.29
C ASN A 62 -5.79 -14.08 11.30
N TYR A 63 -5.91 -14.68 10.10
CA TYR A 63 -4.86 -14.63 9.08
C TYR A 63 -5.07 -13.56 8.01
N ARG A 64 -6.07 -12.65 8.11
CA ARG A 64 -6.33 -11.64 7.07
C ARG A 64 -5.10 -10.83 6.64
N SER A 65 -4.36 -10.28 7.60
CA SER A 65 -3.18 -9.45 7.28
C SER A 65 -2.08 -10.28 6.60
N VAL A 66 -1.90 -11.52 7.07
CA VAL A 66 -0.97 -12.49 6.47
C VAL A 66 -1.39 -12.82 5.05
N ALA A 67 -2.67 -13.13 4.84
CA ALA A 67 -3.24 -13.44 3.54
C ALA A 67 -3.00 -12.32 2.53
N LEU A 68 -3.39 -11.08 2.85
CA LEU A 68 -3.19 -9.93 1.94
C LEU A 68 -1.71 -9.68 1.63
N LYS A 69 -0.85 -9.64 2.65
CA LYS A 69 0.59 -9.40 2.46
C LYS A 69 1.24 -10.50 1.63
N THR A 70 0.84 -11.75 1.83
CA THR A 70 1.36 -12.90 1.07
C THR A 70 0.91 -12.83 -0.38
N ILE A 71 -0.37 -12.52 -0.64
CA ILE A 71 -0.91 -12.32 -2.00
C ILE A 71 -0.12 -11.24 -2.75
N VAL A 72 0.19 -10.12 -2.08
CA VAL A 72 1.01 -9.03 -2.65
C VAL A 72 2.44 -9.50 -2.90
N GLU A 73 3.09 -10.13 -1.93
CA GLU A 73 4.50 -10.57 -2.02
C GLU A 73 4.72 -11.59 -3.15
N ILE A 74 3.80 -12.53 -3.36
CA ILE A 74 3.86 -13.47 -4.50
C ILE A 74 3.35 -12.87 -5.82
N ASN A 75 2.91 -11.61 -5.81
CA ASN A 75 2.34 -10.89 -6.95
C ASN A 75 1.17 -11.64 -7.63
N ALA A 76 0.24 -12.17 -6.85
CA ALA A 76 -0.95 -12.90 -7.34
C ALA A 76 -2.04 -11.93 -7.84
N ILE A 77 -1.71 -11.16 -8.88
CA ILE A 77 -2.58 -10.15 -9.50
C ILE A 77 -3.90 -10.72 -10.01
N GLU A 78 -3.94 -12.02 -10.36
CA GLU A 78 -5.14 -12.74 -10.78
C GLU A 78 -6.24 -12.78 -9.71
N LEU A 79 -5.90 -12.54 -8.44
CA LEU A 79 -6.87 -12.45 -7.35
C LEU A 79 -7.47 -11.06 -7.18
N ALA A 80 -6.88 -10.02 -7.79
CA ALA A 80 -7.34 -8.64 -7.59
C ALA A 80 -8.81 -8.40 -7.99
N PRO A 81 -9.37 -9.00 -9.06
CA PRO A 81 -10.80 -8.90 -9.34
C PRO A 81 -11.69 -9.45 -8.22
N LYS A 82 -11.29 -10.56 -7.58
CA LYS A 82 -12.02 -11.14 -6.44
C LYS A 82 -11.91 -10.26 -5.20
N LEU A 83 -10.75 -9.63 -4.97
CA LEU A 83 -10.60 -8.65 -3.89
C LEU A 83 -11.51 -7.43 -4.12
N GLU A 84 -11.67 -6.98 -5.37
CA GLU A 84 -12.61 -5.91 -5.72
C GLU A 84 -14.07 -6.32 -5.48
N GLU A 85 -14.44 -7.55 -5.83
CA GLU A 85 -15.77 -8.11 -5.52
C GLU A 85 -16.05 -8.11 -4.01
N LEU A 86 -15.09 -8.58 -3.20
CA LEU A 86 -15.19 -8.52 -1.75
C LEU A 86 -15.37 -7.08 -1.24
N TYR A 87 -14.63 -6.12 -1.78
CA TYR A 87 -14.80 -4.71 -1.42
C TYR A 87 -16.23 -4.24 -1.72
N LYS A 88 -16.71 -4.47 -2.95
CA LYS A 88 -18.07 -4.04 -3.38
C LYS A 88 -19.16 -4.64 -2.48
N GLU A 89 -19.02 -5.90 -2.10
CA GLU A 89 -19.98 -6.59 -1.23
C GLU A 89 -19.92 -6.10 0.23
N TRP A 90 -18.73 -5.94 0.79
CA TRP A 90 -18.57 -5.84 2.24
C TRP A 90 -18.19 -4.45 2.77
N HIS A 91 -17.75 -3.50 1.93
CA HIS A 91 -17.15 -2.24 2.40
C HIS A 91 -18.02 -1.39 3.35
N LEU A 92 -19.35 -1.49 3.23
CA LEU A 92 -20.31 -0.77 4.10
C LEU A 92 -20.51 -1.43 5.48
N SER A 93 -20.19 -2.72 5.61
CA SER A 93 -20.40 -3.50 6.84
C SER A 93 -19.10 -3.78 7.59
N LYS A 94 -17.95 -3.62 6.93
CA LYS A 94 -16.62 -3.76 7.52
C LYS A 94 -16.10 -2.43 8.04
N ASP A 95 -15.08 -2.49 8.88
CA ASP A 95 -14.42 -1.30 9.42
C ASP A 95 -13.47 -0.65 8.41
N ASP A 96 -13.04 0.58 8.72
CA ASP A 96 -12.10 1.34 7.88
C ASP A 96 -10.74 0.64 7.71
N HIS A 97 -10.32 -0.13 8.70
CA HIS A 97 -9.03 -0.80 8.64
C HIS A 97 -9.07 -1.94 7.62
N TRP A 98 -10.17 -2.71 7.59
CA TRP A 98 -10.42 -3.72 6.58
C TRP A 98 -10.44 -3.09 5.18
N ASN A 99 -11.24 -2.03 4.98
CA ASN A 99 -11.32 -1.31 3.71
C ASN A 99 -9.94 -0.81 3.24
N TYR A 100 -9.19 -0.18 4.15
CA TYR A 100 -7.84 0.31 3.88
C TYR A 100 -6.90 -0.81 3.43
N THR A 101 -6.79 -1.90 4.20
CA THR A 101 -5.82 -2.96 3.91
C THR A 101 -6.13 -3.69 2.61
N LEU A 102 -7.42 -3.83 2.26
CA LEU A 102 -7.84 -4.44 1.02
C LEU A 102 -7.49 -3.56 -0.19
N VAL A 103 -7.81 -2.27 -0.14
CA VAL A 103 -7.48 -1.32 -1.21
C VAL A 103 -5.96 -1.15 -1.35
N GLU A 104 -5.23 -1.08 -0.24
CA GLU A 104 -3.77 -1.04 -0.24
C GLU A 104 -3.17 -2.25 -0.96
N ALA A 105 -3.66 -3.46 -0.67
CA ALA A 105 -3.20 -4.67 -1.33
C ALA A 105 -3.49 -4.65 -2.84
N MET A 106 -4.69 -4.23 -3.24
CA MET A 106 -5.05 -4.13 -4.67
C MET A 106 -4.18 -3.10 -5.42
N LEU A 107 -3.90 -1.96 -4.78
CA LEU A 107 -2.99 -0.95 -5.32
C LEU A 107 -1.55 -1.49 -5.45
N GLN A 108 -1.06 -2.23 -4.47
CA GLN A 108 0.28 -2.84 -4.51
C GLN A 108 0.40 -3.94 -5.57
N LEU A 109 -0.68 -4.65 -5.87
CA LEU A 109 -0.79 -5.57 -7.01
C LEU A 109 -0.85 -4.85 -8.37
N LYS A 110 -0.84 -3.50 -8.38
CA LYS A 110 -0.95 -2.65 -9.57
C LYS A 110 -2.21 -2.92 -10.40
N TYR A 111 -3.27 -3.41 -9.75
CA TYR A 111 -4.56 -3.66 -10.39
C TYR A 111 -5.29 -2.33 -10.62
N HIS A 112 -5.92 -2.13 -11.78
CA HIS A 112 -6.68 -0.92 -12.07
C HIS A 112 -8.15 -1.07 -11.65
N SER A 113 -8.65 -0.17 -10.81
CA SER A 113 -10.05 -0.15 -10.40
C SER A 113 -10.59 1.29 -10.29
N VAL A 114 -11.88 1.42 -10.56
CA VAL A 114 -12.63 2.68 -10.42
C VAL A 114 -12.90 3.06 -8.96
N ILE A 115 -12.76 2.15 -8.01
CA ILE A 115 -13.03 2.42 -6.58
C ILE A 115 -11.98 3.34 -5.94
N TYR A 116 -10.78 3.42 -6.53
CA TYR A 116 -9.63 4.00 -5.87
C TYR A 116 -9.73 5.50 -5.64
N GLU A 117 -10.15 6.26 -6.65
CA GLU A 117 -10.12 7.73 -6.58
C GLU A 117 -10.97 8.22 -5.39
N ASP A 118 -12.23 7.81 -5.33
CA ASP A 118 -13.15 8.16 -4.25
C ASP A 118 -12.64 7.69 -2.89
N PHE A 119 -12.16 6.45 -2.80
CA PHE A 119 -11.66 5.89 -1.54
C PHE A 119 -10.41 6.63 -1.04
N ILE A 120 -9.45 6.90 -1.92
CA ILE A 120 -8.20 7.57 -1.57
C ILE A 120 -8.47 9.00 -1.12
N ILE A 121 -9.33 9.74 -1.83
CA ILE A 121 -9.73 11.09 -1.44
C ILE A 121 -10.38 11.08 -0.06
N TYR A 122 -11.36 10.19 0.15
CA TYR A 122 -12.03 10.03 1.43
C TYR A 122 -11.04 9.69 2.56
N TYR A 123 -10.20 8.69 2.35
CA TYR A 123 -9.32 8.18 3.40
C TYR A 123 -8.21 9.18 3.74
N PHE A 124 -7.66 9.88 2.74
CA PHE A 124 -6.67 10.93 2.97
C PHE A 124 -7.22 12.08 3.80
N GLN A 125 -8.48 12.48 3.61
CA GLN A 125 -9.11 13.52 4.43
C GLN A 125 -9.29 13.06 5.89
N LYS A 126 -9.53 11.77 6.10
CA LYS A 126 -9.75 11.16 7.42
C LYS A 126 -8.45 10.91 8.19
N ASP A 127 -7.47 10.28 7.54
CA ASP A 127 -6.16 9.96 8.09
C ASP A 127 -5.08 10.24 7.01
N PRO A 128 -4.55 11.48 6.96
CA PRO A 128 -3.57 11.86 5.96
C PRO A 128 -2.28 11.04 6.02
N ASP A 129 -1.93 10.53 7.20
CA ASP A 129 -0.69 9.79 7.40
C ASP A 129 -0.70 8.44 6.71
N LYS A 130 -1.83 7.74 6.82
CA LYS A 130 -2.07 6.47 6.13
C LYS A 130 -2.59 6.65 4.70
N GLY A 131 -3.30 7.73 4.41
CA GLY A 131 -3.77 8.03 3.06
C GLY A 131 -2.63 8.33 2.08
N PHE A 132 -1.54 8.95 2.56
CA PHE A 132 -0.43 9.35 1.69
C PHE A 132 0.21 8.20 0.88
N PRO A 133 0.58 7.05 1.49
CA PRO A 133 1.02 5.88 0.73
C PRO A 133 0.05 5.44 -0.38
N LEU A 134 -1.27 5.48 -0.14
CA LEU A 134 -2.26 5.09 -1.15
C LEU A 134 -2.23 6.01 -2.38
N VAL A 135 -2.06 7.32 -2.16
CA VAL A 135 -1.91 8.30 -3.26
C VAL A 135 -0.70 7.95 -4.14
N LEU A 136 0.42 7.55 -3.52
CA LEU A 136 1.63 7.18 -4.24
C LEU A 136 1.48 5.89 -5.03
N TYR A 137 0.87 4.85 -4.43
CA TYR A 137 0.56 3.63 -5.18
C TYR A 137 -0.40 3.89 -6.33
N TYR A 138 -1.38 4.78 -6.16
CA TYR A 138 -2.29 5.14 -7.22
C TYR A 138 -1.61 5.89 -8.37
N CYS A 139 -0.60 6.73 -8.08
CA CYS A 139 0.25 7.33 -9.10
C CYS A 139 0.99 6.29 -9.95
N ASP A 140 1.25 5.09 -9.41
CA ASP A 140 1.91 4.03 -10.16
C ASP A 140 0.97 3.29 -11.14
N ILE A 141 -0.34 3.45 -10.97
CA ILE A 141 -1.37 2.76 -11.76
C ILE A 141 -2.03 3.73 -12.75
N VAL A 142 -2.37 4.94 -12.29
CA VAL A 142 -3.02 5.99 -13.09
C VAL A 142 -2.25 7.30 -12.89
N PRO A 143 -1.07 7.48 -13.52
CA PRO A 143 -0.18 8.60 -13.22
C PRO A 143 -0.84 9.97 -13.38
N GLU A 144 -1.65 10.18 -14.41
CA GLU A 144 -2.28 11.48 -14.66
C GLU A 144 -3.27 11.89 -13.56
N ALA A 145 -4.17 10.98 -13.16
CA ALA A 145 -5.14 11.21 -12.08
C ALA A 145 -4.45 11.21 -10.71
N GLY A 146 -3.53 10.28 -10.47
CA GLY A 146 -2.73 10.22 -9.26
C GLY A 146 -1.93 11.50 -9.02
N LEU A 147 -1.32 12.09 -10.06
CA LEU A 147 -0.61 13.36 -9.96
C LEU A 147 -1.53 14.53 -9.57
N VAL A 148 -2.81 14.51 -9.99
CA VAL A 148 -3.78 15.51 -9.53
C VAL A 148 -3.95 15.42 -8.02
N ILE A 149 -4.25 14.22 -7.51
CA ILE A 149 -4.45 13.98 -6.07
C ILE A 149 -3.16 14.29 -5.30
N LEU A 150 -2.02 13.79 -5.76
CA LEU A 150 -0.72 14.00 -5.14
C LEU A 150 -0.36 15.48 -5.03
N SER A 151 -0.63 16.28 -6.07
CA SER A 151 -0.37 17.72 -6.04
C SER A 151 -1.18 18.45 -4.96
N GLN A 152 -2.45 18.05 -4.77
CA GLN A 152 -3.30 18.58 -3.70
C GLN A 152 -2.84 18.10 -2.32
N THR A 153 -2.44 16.84 -2.21
CA THR A 153 -1.87 16.25 -1.00
C THR A 153 -0.58 16.95 -0.58
N CYS A 154 0.32 17.26 -1.51
CA CYS A 154 1.52 18.06 -1.22
C CYS A 154 1.16 19.45 -0.70
N LEU A 155 0.22 20.15 -1.34
CA LEU A 155 -0.25 21.45 -0.87
C LEU A 155 -0.88 21.38 0.53
N PHE A 156 -1.66 20.34 0.81
CA PHE A 156 -2.23 20.11 2.14
C PHE A 156 -1.14 20.02 3.21
N PHE A 157 -0.09 19.23 2.98
CA PHE A 157 0.99 19.11 3.95
C PHE A 157 1.80 20.41 4.08
N LEU A 158 2.08 21.11 2.98
CA LEU A 158 2.76 22.41 3.00
C LEU A 158 1.98 23.45 3.83
N GLN A 159 0.64 23.47 3.73
CA GLN A 159 -0.18 24.38 4.53
C GLN A 159 -0.18 24.01 6.02
N LYS A 160 -0.15 22.71 6.34
CA LYS A 160 -0.02 22.20 7.71
C LYS A 160 1.38 22.41 8.31
N GLU A 161 2.40 22.77 7.52
CA GLU A 161 3.74 23.08 8.03
C GLU A 161 3.80 24.24 9.01
N SER A 162 2.79 25.13 9.02
CA SER A 162 2.67 26.12 10.09
C SER A 162 2.63 25.48 11.50
N ALA A 163 2.44 24.16 11.61
CA ALA A 163 2.42 23.41 12.87
C ALA A 163 3.50 22.30 13.06
N SER A 164 4.13 21.72 12.02
CA SER A 164 5.19 20.68 12.20
C SER A 164 6.00 20.33 10.94
N TRP A 165 7.23 20.85 10.84
CA TRP A 165 8.20 20.55 9.75
C TRP A 165 8.60 19.07 9.66
N ASN A 166 8.76 18.38 10.79
CA ASN A 166 9.24 17.00 10.82
C ASN A 166 8.27 16.02 10.12
N LEU A 167 6.96 16.30 10.21
CA LEU A 167 5.96 15.46 9.58
C LEU A 167 6.08 15.54 8.05
N PHE A 168 6.13 16.75 7.50
CA PHE A 168 6.28 16.95 6.06
C PHE A 168 7.59 16.37 5.54
N ARG A 169 8.69 16.57 6.27
CA ARG A 169 10.00 16.01 5.93
C ARG A 169 9.96 14.48 5.76
N SER A 170 9.28 13.78 6.67
CA SER A 170 9.12 12.32 6.57
C SER A 170 8.36 11.90 5.29
N LYS A 171 7.29 12.62 4.94
CA LYS A 171 6.51 12.37 3.72
C LYS A 171 7.29 12.71 2.46
N LEU A 172 8.07 13.78 2.49
CA LEU A 172 8.96 14.17 1.38
C LEU A 172 10.05 13.11 1.15
N THR A 173 10.66 12.60 2.22
CA THR A 173 11.65 11.50 2.12
C THR A 173 11.04 10.24 1.53
N PHE A 174 9.82 9.90 1.95
CA PHE A 174 9.07 8.76 1.40
C PHE A 174 8.74 8.96 -0.08
N LEU A 175 8.22 10.14 -0.46
CA LEU A 175 7.97 10.53 -1.85
C LEU A 175 9.23 10.42 -2.69
N ILE A 176 10.36 10.93 -2.19
CA ILE A 176 11.62 10.89 -2.93
C ILE A 176 12.02 9.46 -3.22
N SER A 177 12.02 8.62 -2.18
CA SER A 177 12.36 7.21 -2.28
C SER A 177 11.44 6.47 -3.27
N HIS A 178 10.14 6.75 -3.21
CA HIS A 178 9.13 6.17 -4.10
C HIS A 178 9.36 6.55 -5.56
N VAL A 179 9.54 7.84 -5.85
CA VAL A 179 9.75 8.35 -7.22
C VAL A 179 11.04 7.81 -7.82
N LEU A 180 12.13 7.77 -7.04
CA LEU A 180 13.40 7.21 -7.51
C LEU A 180 13.32 5.72 -7.83
N LYS A 181 12.54 4.96 -7.03
CA LYS A 181 12.34 3.52 -7.21
C LYS A 181 11.44 3.21 -8.42
N ASN A 182 10.27 3.84 -8.49
CA ASN A 182 9.22 3.48 -9.45
C ASN A 182 9.30 4.25 -10.78
N LYS A 183 9.79 5.50 -10.76
CA LYS A 183 9.95 6.35 -11.95
C LYS A 183 8.67 6.51 -12.79
N THR A 184 7.51 6.45 -12.14
CA THR A 184 6.17 6.56 -12.77
C THR A 184 5.80 7.99 -13.12
N PHE A 185 6.38 8.96 -12.42
CA PHE A 185 6.35 10.38 -12.73
C PHE A 185 7.66 11.03 -12.28
N SER A 186 7.92 12.26 -12.72
CA SER A 186 9.07 13.06 -12.32
C SER A 186 8.69 14.15 -11.30
N PHE A 187 9.66 14.58 -10.49
CA PHE A 187 9.45 15.74 -9.62
C PHE A 187 9.15 17.02 -10.42
N LEU A 188 9.64 17.13 -11.66
CA LEU A 188 9.36 18.29 -12.50
C LEU A 188 7.87 18.37 -12.83
N GLU A 189 7.27 17.25 -13.22
CA GLU A 189 5.82 17.15 -13.48
C GLU A 189 5.01 17.48 -12.23
N LEU A 190 5.41 16.94 -11.08
CA LEU A 190 4.74 17.24 -9.80
C LEU A 190 4.84 18.73 -9.43
N ILE A 191 6.03 19.35 -9.55
CA ILE A 191 6.24 20.78 -9.30
C ILE A 191 5.38 21.62 -10.24
N GLN A 192 5.32 21.28 -11.53
CA GLN A 192 4.49 21.98 -12.50
C GLN A 192 3.00 21.87 -12.15
N LYS A 193 2.54 20.68 -11.76
CA LYS A 193 1.16 20.44 -11.34
C LYS A 193 0.80 21.27 -10.10
N ILE A 194 1.63 21.23 -9.06
CA ILE A 194 1.45 22.04 -7.85
C ILE A 194 1.44 23.53 -8.21
N SER A 195 2.39 23.98 -9.05
CA SER A 195 2.50 25.39 -9.46
C SER A 195 1.29 25.88 -10.25
N SER A 196 0.62 25.00 -10.99
CA SER A 196 -0.60 25.32 -11.74
C SER A 196 -1.80 25.56 -10.80
N ILE A 197 -1.80 24.93 -9.62
CA ILE A 197 -2.84 25.10 -8.59
C ILE A 197 -2.49 26.28 -7.66
N ASN A 198 -1.25 26.34 -7.19
CA ASN A 198 -0.73 27.39 -6.32
C ASN A 198 0.76 27.63 -6.61
N LYS A 199 1.05 28.73 -7.32
CA LYS A 199 2.41 29.11 -7.72
C LYS A 199 3.38 29.24 -6.53
N ASN A 200 2.93 29.76 -5.40
CA ASN A 200 3.77 29.90 -4.21
C ASN A 200 4.06 28.55 -3.57
N GLY A 201 3.03 27.70 -3.42
CA GLY A 201 3.19 26.34 -2.92
C GLY A 201 4.12 25.50 -3.81
N GLY A 202 4.07 25.67 -5.13
CA GLY A 202 5.00 25.02 -6.06
C GLY A 202 6.45 25.45 -5.88
N ASN A 203 6.68 26.74 -5.63
CA ASN A 203 8.02 27.26 -5.33
C ASN A 203 8.53 26.77 -3.97
N GLU A 204 7.68 26.71 -2.95
CA GLU A 204 8.03 26.19 -1.61
C GLU A 204 8.35 24.70 -1.68
N PHE A 205 7.47 23.91 -2.31
CA PHE A 205 7.70 22.48 -2.53
C PHE A 205 9.05 22.22 -3.21
N LYS A 206 9.36 22.98 -4.28
CA LYS A 206 10.64 22.88 -4.98
C LYS A 206 11.83 23.17 -4.05
N LYS A 207 11.75 24.19 -3.20
CA LYS A 207 12.82 24.51 -2.24
C LYS A 207 13.04 23.36 -1.27
N TYR A 208 11.98 22.82 -0.69
CA TYR A 208 12.09 21.70 0.24
C TYR A 208 12.63 20.44 -0.41
N LEU A 209 12.17 20.12 -1.62
CA LEU A 209 12.70 19.00 -2.39
C LEU A 209 14.20 19.12 -2.61
N ILE A 210 14.68 20.30 -3.04
CA ILE A 210 16.12 20.56 -3.24
C ILE A 210 16.89 20.42 -1.92
N ASN A 211 16.36 20.98 -0.82
CA ASN A 211 17.00 20.88 0.49
C ASN A 211 17.11 19.43 0.96
N GLU A 212 16.06 18.62 0.80
CA GLU A 212 16.10 17.22 1.23
C GLU A 212 17.07 16.41 0.37
N LEU A 213 17.04 16.58 -0.96
CA LEU A 213 17.97 15.91 -1.88
C LEU A 213 19.44 16.29 -1.64
N THR A 214 19.71 17.51 -1.18
CA THR A 214 21.07 17.96 -0.86
C THR A 214 21.51 17.59 0.55
N SER A 215 20.58 17.32 1.48
CA SER A 215 20.87 16.87 2.84
C SER A 215 21.22 15.37 2.96
N VAL A 216 20.98 14.60 1.90
CA VAL A 216 21.28 13.16 1.80
C VAL A 216 22.70 12.91 1.23
N HIS A 217 23.47 13.98 1.01
CA HIS A 217 24.87 13.97 0.58
C HIS A 217 25.73 14.83 1.51
#